data_AF-A0A936IBK4-F1
#
_entry.id   AF-A0A936IBK4-F1
#
_cell.length_a   1.000
_cell.length_b   1.000
_cell.length_c   1.000
_cell.angle_alpha   90.00
_cell.angle_beta   90.00
_cell.angle_gamma   90.00
#
_symmetry.space_group_name_H-M   'P 1'
#
loop_
_entity.id
_entity.type
_entity.pdbx_description
1 polymer ?
#
loop_
_entity_poly.entity_id
_entity_poly.type
_entity_poly.pdbx_seq_one_letter_code
_entity_poly.pdbx_strand_id
1 'polypeptide(L)'
;MRFCLVPVLVLIFNLWSDLSAQSKWQAASVLLEGKPLSDLLSTGIAFDHGHYHPGESFSGDFTEEELAKIQKAGFKIEKSHYHTLNTRSAPNQCGDEDITEPEYVLPTNYPYGSMNGFPTLSEIYESLELMEALYPNLITVKQIIGDFRTFEGNRIYSVKISDNPYLDEDEPEVLYTALHHAREPAGMTQMLYFMWYILENYNRMPRFAIW
;
A
#
# COMPACT_ATOMS: atom_id res chain seq x y z
N MET A 1 60.44 32.41 6.73
CA MET A 1 59.46 31.32 6.53
C MET A 1 58.13 31.97 6.18
N ARG A 2 57.65 31.80 4.93
CA ARG A 2 56.39 32.41 4.45
C ARG A 2 55.24 31.46 4.78
N PHE A 3 54.28 31.90 5.58
CA PHE A 3 53.04 31.16 5.83
C PHE A 3 52.09 31.34 4.64
N CYS A 4 51.68 30.23 4.04
CA CYS A 4 50.67 30.18 2.98
C CYS A 4 49.33 29.88 3.65
N LEU A 5 48.41 30.85 3.65
CA LEU A 5 47.03 30.66 4.11
C LEU A 5 46.22 30.05 2.97
N VAL A 6 45.81 28.80 3.12
CA VAL A 6 44.83 28.15 2.22
C VAL A 6 43.44 28.44 2.80
N PRO A 7 42.53 29.11 2.08
CA PRO A 7 41.16 29.28 2.54
C PRO A 7 40.40 27.96 2.39
N VAL A 8 39.95 27.39 3.50
CA VAL A 8 39.03 26.25 3.54
C VAL A 8 37.63 26.78 3.19
N LEU A 9 37.15 26.45 2.00
CA LEU A 9 35.80 26.76 1.55
C LEU A 9 34.83 25.77 2.23
N VAL A 10 34.11 26.22 3.26
CA VAL A 10 33.05 25.42 3.90
C VAL A 10 31.80 25.51 3.03
N LEU A 11 31.52 24.45 2.27
CA LEU A 11 30.26 24.26 1.56
C LEU A 11 29.17 23.90 2.58
N ILE A 12 28.31 24.87 2.90
CA ILE A 12 27.09 24.64 3.67
C ILE A 12 26.07 24.00 2.71
N PHE A 13 25.98 22.67 2.73
CA PHE A 13 24.85 21.95 2.14
C PHE A 13 23.62 22.24 3.01
N ASN A 14 22.71 23.08 2.50
CA ASN A 14 21.37 23.17 3.07
C ASN A 14 20.65 21.86 2.73
N LEU A 15 20.60 20.94 3.70
CA LEU A 15 19.66 19.83 3.71
C LEU A 15 18.27 20.43 3.91
N TRP A 16 17.57 20.70 2.82
CA TRP A 16 16.12 20.87 2.85
C TRP A 16 15.55 19.47 3.06
N SER A 17 15.29 19.09 4.30
CA SER A 17 14.40 17.97 4.58
C SER A 17 13.00 18.43 4.24
N ASP A 18 12.46 17.93 3.12
CA ASP A 18 11.03 17.96 2.86
C ASP A 18 10.33 17.11 3.93
N LEU A 19 9.99 17.76 5.03
CA LEU A 19 9.14 17.20 6.05
C LEU A 19 7.73 17.16 5.47
N SER A 20 7.39 16.06 4.80
CA SER A 20 6.01 15.77 4.45
C SER A 20 5.22 15.61 5.75
N ALA A 21 4.55 16.69 6.17
CA ALA A 21 3.62 16.62 7.28
C ALA A 21 2.53 15.61 6.91
N GLN A 22 2.35 14.59 7.75
CA GLN A 22 1.24 13.65 7.59
C GLN A 22 -0.06 14.45 7.56
N SER A 23 -0.79 14.38 6.44
CA SER A 23 -2.05 15.11 6.29
C SER A 23 -3.02 14.65 7.38
N LYS A 24 -3.60 15.61 8.11
CA LYS A 24 -4.68 15.33 9.03
C LYS A 24 -5.96 15.16 8.21
N TRP A 25 -6.57 13.99 8.36
CA TRP A 25 -7.84 13.66 7.73
C TRP A 25 -8.99 13.90 8.70
N GLN A 26 -10.10 14.38 8.15
CA GLN A 26 -11.30 14.71 8.88
C GLN A 26 -12.50 14.18 8.12
N ALA A 27 -13.24 13.26 8.72
CA ALA A 27 -14.53 12.87 8.21
C ALA A 27 -15.49 14.07 8.24
N ALA A 28 -16.19 14.30 7.13
CA ALA A 28 -17.15 15.37 7.01
C ALA A 28 -18.24 15.03 5.98
N SER A 29 -19.37 15.72 6.08
CA SER A 29 -20.44 15.73 5.08
C SER A 29 -20.52 17.10 4.42
N VAL A 30 -20.43 17.11 3.09
CA VAL A 30 -20.60 18.31 2.26
C VAL A 30 -22.06 18.40 1.83
N LEU A 31 -22.77 19.44 2.26
CA LEU A 31 -24.18 19.64 1.93
C LEU A 31 -24.29 20.28 0.55
N LEU A 32 -25.09 19.65 -0.34
CA LEU A 32 -25.25 20.13 -1.72
C LEU A 32 -26.19 21.33 -1.80
N GLU A 33 -27.22 21.38 -0.94
CA GLU A 33 -28.19 22.49 -0.86
C GLU A 33 -28.75 22.91 -2.24
N GLY A 34 -29.07 21.93 -3.10
CA GLY A 34 -29.58 22.17 -4.45
C GLY A 34 -28.52 22.49 -5.51
N LYS A 35 -27.22 22.56 -5.16
CA LYS A 35 -26.13 22.61 -6.15
C LYS A 35 -25.93 21.22 -6.77
N PRO A 36 -25.56 21.14 -8.06
CA PRO A 36 -25.27 19.88 -8.69
C PRO A 36 -23.95 19.29 -8.16
N LEU A 37 -23.85 17.96 -8.14
CA LEU A 37 -22.63 17.26 -7.73
C LEU A 37 -21.40 17.67 -8.58
N SER A 38 -21.63 18.04 -9.84
CA SER A 38 -20.59 18.51 -10.77
C SER A 38 -19.80 19.70 -10.23
N ASP A 39 -20.46 20.59 -9.47
CA ASP A 39 -19.80 21.76 -8.89
C ASP A 39 -18.83 21.33 -7.80
N LEU A 40 -19.20 20.33 -7.01
CA LEU A 40 -18.32 19.74 -6.00
C LEU A 40 -17.16 18.99 -6.65
N LEU A 41 -17.41 18.23 -7.73
CA LEU A 41 -16.36 17.55 -8.51
C LEU A 41 -15.35 18.54 -9.11
N SER A 42 -15.80 19.73 -9.52
CA SER A 42 -14.94 20.78 -10.09
C SER A 42 -13.91 21.34 -9.11
N THR A 43 -14.07 21.07 -7.81
CA THR A 43 -13.12 21.51 -6.77
C THR A 43 -11.81 20.71 -6.77
N GLY A 44 -11.79 19.56 -7.47
CA GLY A 44 -10.60 18.70 -7.56
C GLY A 44 -10.35 17.84 -6.32
N ILE A 45 -11.37 17.61 -5.49
CA ILE A 45 -11.31 16.64 -4.39
C ILE A 45 -11.43 15.20 -4.92
N ALA A 46 -10.84 14.24 -4.21
CA ALA A 46 -11.05 12.83 -4.50
C ALA A 46 -12.50 12.42 -4.19
N PHE A 47 -13.11 11.60 -5.06
CA PHE A 47 -14.53 11.20 -4.96
C PHE A 47 -14.75 9.70 -4.82
N ASP A 48 -13.68 8.94 -4.92
CA ASP A 48 -13.69 7.48 -5.01
C ASP A 48 -14.10 6.75 -3.72
N HIS A 49 -14.06 7.42 -2.56
CA HIS A 49 -14.31 6.82 -1.24
C HIS A 49 -15.37 7.55 -0.40
N GLY A 50 -16.27 8.29 -1.04
CA GLY A 50 -17.35 8.98 -0.32
C GLY A 50 -18.73 8.38 -0.56
N HIS A 51 -19.65 8.66 0.37
CA HIS A 51 -21.05 8.30 0.24
C HIS A 51 -21.84 9.47 -0.32
N TYR A 52 -22.39 9.26 -1.52
CA TYR A 52 -23.25 10.23 -2.17
C TYR A 52 -24.71 9.99 -1.79
N HIS A 53 -25.35 11.00 -1.20
CA HIS A 53 -26.77 11.09 -0.96
C HIS A 53 -27.39 12.03 -2.00
N PRO A 54 -28.12 11.51 -3.01
CA PRO A 54 -28.58 12.31 -4.14
C PRO A 54 -29.36 13.56 -3.75
N GLY A 55 -28.86 14.72 -4.18
CA GLY A 55 -29.48 16.03 -3.91
C GLY A 55 -29.30 16.55 -2.48
N GLU A 56 -28.75 15.74 -1.57
CA GLU A 56 -28.61 16.09 -0.15
C GLU A 56 -27.14 16.39 0.20
N SER A 57 -26.26 15.40 0.08
CA SER A 57 -24.89 15.52 0.58
C SER A 57 -23.91 14.55 -0.08
N PHE A 58 -22.63 14.82 0.13
CA PHE A 58 -21.53 13.89 -0.13
C PHE A 58 -20.66 13.81 1.11
N SER A 59 -20.52 12.63 1.71
CA SER A 59 -19.72 12.42 2.92
C SER A 59 -18.48 11.59 2.64
N GLY A 60 -17.40 11.85 3.38
CA GLY A 60 -16.13 11.16 3.22
C GLY A 60 -15.05 11.72 4.13
N ASP A 61 -13.83 11.23 3.97
CA ASP A 61 -12.65 11.74 4.65
C ASP A 61 -11.95 12.77 3.77
N PHE A 62 -11.68 13.95 4.34
CA PHE A 62 -11.05 15.05 3.63
C PHE A 62 -9.84 15.58 4.39
N THR A 63 -8.82 15.97 3.65
CA THR A 63 -7.71 16.77 4.17
C THR A 63 -8.16 18.20 4.47
N GLU A 64 -7.39 18.92 5.30
CA GLU A 64 -7.64 20.35 5.53
C GLU A 64 -7.61 21.18 4.24
N GLU A 65 -6.75 20.81 3.28
CA GLU A 65 -6.67 21.47 1.97
C GLU A 65 -7.94 21.26 1.14
N GLU A 66 -8.46 20.03 1.09
CA GLU A 66 -9.70 19.71 0.37
C GLU A 66 -10.90 20.42 1.00
N LEU A 67 -11.00 20.41 2.33
CA LEU A 67 -12.04 21.16 3.05
C LEU A 67 -11.99 22.66 2.73
N ALA A 68 -10.79 23.24 2.61
CA ALA A 68 -10.65 24.63 2.20
C ALA A 68 -11.11 24.89 0.76
N LYS A 69 -10.83 23.96 -0.18
CA LYS A 69 -11.34 24.02 -1.57
C LYS A 69 -12.87 23.96 -1.60
N ILE A 70 -13.46 23.04 -0.83
CA ILE A 70 -14.91 22.87 -0.72
C ILE A 70 -15.58 24.13 -0.15
N GLN A 71 -15.03 24.69 0.93
CA GLN A 71 -15.53 25.95 1.52
C GLN A 71 -15.42 27.12 0.56
N LYS A 72 -14.30 27.23 -0.18
CA LYS A 72 -14.10 28.27 -1.18
C LYS A 72 -15.10 28.17 -2.35
N ALA A 73 -15.53 26.98 -2.71
CA ALA A 73 -16.62 26.74 -3.66
C ALA A 73 -18.03 27.02 -3.06
N GLY A 74 -18.08 27.47 -1.81
CA GLY A 74 -19.30 27.91 -1.14
C GLY A 74 -20.22 26.77 -0.71
N PHE A 75 -19.68 25.56 -0.52
CA PHE A 75 -20.44 24.46 0.09
C PHE A 75 -20.39 24.55 1.61
N LYS A 76 -21.47 24.13 2.27
CA LYS A 76 -21.49 23.96 3.71
C LYS A 76 -20.93 22.59 4.07
N ILE A 77 -20.20 22.53 5.18
CA ILE A 77 -19.51 21.33 5.66
C ILE A 77 -19.92 21.05 7.09
N GLU A 78 -20.38 19.83 7.33
CA GLU A 78 -20.64 19.27 8.65
C GLU A 78 -19.52 18.29 9.01
N LYS A 79 -18.63 18.69 9.91
CA LYS A 79 -17.50 17.87 10.36
C LYS A 79 -17.94 16.83 11.40
N SER A 80 -17.47 15.59 11.30
CA SER A 80 -17.65 14.55 12.33
C SER A 80 -16.40 14.40 13.22
N HIS A 81 -16.36 13.38 14.08
CA HIS A 81 -15.20 13.11 14.94
C HIS A 81 -13.94 12.78 14.12
N TYR A 82 -12.76 13.21 14.59
CA TYR A 82 -11.48 12.87 13.94
C TYR A 82 -11.26 11.35 14.00
N HIS A 83 -10.90 10.74 12.87
CA HIS A 83 -10.42 9.37 12.87
C HIS A 83 -8.94 9.35 13.25
N THR A 84 -8.62 8.88 14.46
CA THR A 84 -7.24 8.51 14.79
C THR A 84 -7.01 7.11 14.24
N LEU A 85 -6.20 6.99 13.19
CA LEU A 85 -5.75 5.68 12.72
C LEU A 85 -4.81 5.10 13.80
N ASN A 86 -5.27 4.07 14.51
CA ASN A 86 -4.42 3.33 15.42
C ASN A 86 -3.32 2.62 14.63
N THR A 87 -2.17 2.44 15.27
CA THR A 87 -1.09 1.70 14.64
C THR A 87 -1.49 0.23 14.47
N ARG A 88 -1.52 -0.35 13.26
CA ARG A 88 -1.70 -1.80 13.12
C ARG A 88 -0.46 -2.46 13.70
N SER A 89 -0.63 -3.05 14.88
CA SER A 89 0.31 -3.96 15.51
C SER A 89 0.02 -5.37 14.98
N ALA A 90 0.88 -6.35 15.28
CA ALA A 90 0.45 -7.76 15.25
C ALA A 90 -0.93 -7.87 15.94
N PRO A 91 -1.84 -8.75 15.51
CA PRO A 91 -3.17 -8.83 16.10
C PRO A 91 -3.05 -8.89 17.63
N ASN A 92 -3.32 -7.77 18.31
CA ASN A 92 -3.53 -7.78 19.74
C ASN A 92 -4.86 -8.51 19.85
N GLN A 93 -4.80 -9.77 20.32
CA GLN A 93 -5.94 -10.66 20.55
C GLN A 93 -7.25 -10.01 20.13
N CYS A 94 -7.69 -10.29 18.89
CA CYS A 94 -9.12 -10.19 18.58
C CYS A 94 -9.80 -10.87 19.77
N GLY A 95 -10.68 -10.15 20.48
CA GLY A 95 -11.03 -10.42 21.88
C GLY A 95 -11.39 -11.88 22.16
N ASP A 96 -11.50 -12.22 23.46
CA ASP A 96 -11.75 -13.56 24.05
C ASP A 96 -12.98 -14.36 23.52
N GLU A 97 -13.39 -14.17 22.27
CA GLU A 97 -14.15 -15.15 21.53
C GLU A 97 -13.25 -16.36 21.29
N ASP A 98 -13.82 -17.53 21.56
CA ASP A 98 -13.25 -18.85 21.30
C ASP A 98 -13.14 -19.04 19.77
N ILE A 99 -12.21 -18.30 19.16
CA ILE A 99 -11.84 -18.46 17.77
C ILE A 99 -11.10 -19.78 17.70
N THR A 100 -11.81 -20.83 17.30
CA THR A 100 -11.21 -22.07 16.81
C THR A 100 -10.02 -21.71 15.92
N GLU A 101 -8.87 -22.33 16.12
CA GLU A 101 -7.65 -22.00 15.38
C GLU A 101 -7.95 -21.80 13.88
N PRO A 102 -7.49 -20.70 13.28
CA PRO A 102 -7.82 -20.41 11.89
C PRO A 102 -7.31 -21.53 10.99
N GLU A 103 -8.15 -22.01 10.07
CA GLU A 103 -7.79 -23.03 9.06
C GLU A 103 -6.51 -22.66 8.29
N TYR A 104 -6.28 -21.34 8.13
CA TYR A 104 -5.13 -20.77 7.48
C TYR A 104 -4.28 -20.02 8.51
N VAL A 105 -3.24 -20.68 9.02
CA VAL A 105 -2.28 -20.09 9.95
C VAL A 105 -1.44 -19.01 9.27
N LEU A 106 -0.96 -18.05 10.05
CA LEU A 106 -0.03 -17.03 9.56
C LEU A 106 1.30 -17.69 9.15
N PRO A 107 1.81 -17.46 7.93
CA PRO A 107 3.13 -17.95 7.54
C PRO A 107 4.22 -17.40 8.45
N THR A 108 5.24 -18.20 8.68
CA THR A 108 6.35 -17.92 9.59
C THR A 108 7.12 -16.67 9.17
N ASN A 109 7.30 -16.48 7.86
CA ASN A 109 8.06 -15.36 7.29
C ASN A 109 7.17 -14.19 6.84
N TYR A 110 5.88 -14.19 7.21
CA TYR A 110 4.97 -13.13 6.82
C TYR A 110 5.41 -11.76 7.39
N PRO A 111 5.63 -10.72 6.55
CA PRO A 111 6.14 -9.45 7.03
C PRO A 111 5.03 -8.59 7.64
N TYR A 112 5.20 -8.19 8.89
CA TYR A 112 4.51 -7.03 9.45
C TYR A 112 5.26 -5.78 9.02
N GLY A 113 4.71 -5.04 8.07
CA GLY A 113 5.41 -3.90 7.49
C GLY A 113 5.47 -2.68 8.40
N SER A 114 6.46 -1.82 8.19
CA SER A 114 6.70 -0.63 9.01
C SER A 114 5.74 0.52 8.74
N MET A 115 5.01 0.51 7.62
CA MET A 115 4.03 1.52 7.27
C MET A 115 2.67 1.20 7.90
N ASN A 116 2.58 1.42 9.21
CA ASN A 116 1.37 1.16 9.98
C ASN A 116 0.87 -0.30 9.86
N GLY A 117 1.81 -1.26 9.96
CA GLY A 117 1.57 -2.70 9.79
C GLY A 117 1.44 -3.18 8.35
N PHE A 118 1.45 -2.26 7.37
CA PHE A 118 1.54 -2.59 5.95
C PHE A 118 2.99 -2.44 5.46
N PRO A 119 3.42 -3.26 4.48
CA PRO A 119 4.78 -3.19 3.96
C PRO A 119 4.96 -1.94 3.09
N THR A 120 6.12 -1.30 3.25
CA THR A 120 6.65 -0.33 2.28
C THR A 120 7.06 -1.04 0.99
N LEU A 121 7.28 -0.28 -0.08
CA LEU A 121 7.74 -0.85 -1.34
C LEU A 121 9.08 -1.60 -1.22
N SER A 122 10.00 -1.10 -0.39
CA SER A 122 11.28 -1.78 -0.12
C SER A 122 11.05 -3.13 0.59
N GLU A 123 10.21 -3.13 1.63
CA GLU A 123 9.89 -4.35 2.39
C GLU A 123 9.18 -5.39 1.52
N ILE A 124 8.37 -4.97 0.53
CA ILE A 124 7.80 -5.89 -0.47
C ILE A 124 8.92 -6.56 -1.27
N TYR A 125 9.89 -5.78 -1.78
CA TYR A 125 11.01 -6.31 -2.56
C TYR A 125 11.91 -7.24 -1.75
N GLU A 126 12.21 -6.85 -0.51
CA GLU A 126 12.97 -7.68 0.43
C GLU A 126 12.24 -9.00 0.72
N SER A 127 10.91 -8.98 0.84
CA SER A 127 10.12 -10.20 1.01
C SER A 127 10.21 -11.11 -0.22
N LEU A 128 10.18 -10.56 -1.44
CA LEU A 128 10.33 -11.37 -2.66
C LEU A 128 11.74 -11.99 -2.78
N GLU A 129 12.77 -11.24 -2.39
CA GLU A 129 14.15 -11.73 -2.35
C GLU A 129 14.32 -12.84 -1.32
N LEU A 130 13.68 -12.70 -0.14
CA LEU A 130 13.71 -13.74 0.89
C LEU A 130 12.96 -15.01 0.44
N MET A 131 11.83 -14.87 -0.26
CA MET A 131 11.10 -16.01 -0.81
C MET A 131 11.98 -16.81 -1.76
N GLU A 132 12.68 -16.15 -2.69
CA GLU A 132 13.59 -16.82 -3.61
C GLU A 132 14.78 -17.46 -2.90
N ALA A 133 15.37 -16.78 -1.93
CA ALA A 133 16.49 -17.33 -1.16
C ALA A 133 16.12 -18.60 -0.38
N LEU A 134 14.89 -18.68 0.13
CA LEU A 134 14.40 -19.83 0.90
C LEU A 134 13.80 -20.93 0.03
N TYR A 135 13.21 -20.57 -1.11
CA TYR A 135 12.48 -21.48 -2.00
C TYR A 135 12.92 -21.34 -3.46
N PRO A 136 14.22 -21.46 -3.79
CA PRO A 136 14.75 -21.13 -5.11
C PRO A 136 14.23 -22.05 -6.24
N ASN A 137 13.70 -23.21 -5.87
CA ASN A 137 13.09 -24.16 -6.80
C ASN A 137 11.58 -23.96 -6.95
N LEU A 138 10.96 -23.04 -6.21
CA LEU A 138 9.51 -22.81 -6.24
C LEU A 138 9.12 -21.41 -6.69
N ILE A 139 10.06 -20.46 -6.70
CA ILE A 139 9.82 -19.08 -7.11
C ILE A 139 11.01 -18.52 -7.88
N THR A 140 10.75 -17.71 -8.91
CA THR A 140 11.81 -16.99 -9.61
C THR A 140 12.33 -15.81 -8.80
N VAL A 141 13.57 -15.38 -9.07
CA VAL A 141 13.97 -14.00 -8.76
C VAL A 141 12.96 -13.01 -9.36
N LYS A 142 12.76 -11.85 -8.72
CA LYS A 142 11.88 -10.81 -9.27
C LYS A 142 12.37 -10.37 -10.65
N GLN A 143 11.47 -10.38 -11.63
CA GLN A 143 11.74 -10.00 -13.01
C GLN A 143 11.02 -8.70 -13.34
N ILE A 144 11.68 -7.85 -14.13
CA ILE A 144 11.06 -6.62 -14.64
C ILE A 144 10.10 -7.01 -15.76
N ILE A 145 8.88 -6.49 -15.72
CA ILE A 145 7.93 -6.71 -16.81
C ILE A 145 8.22 -5.76 -17.99
N GLY A 146 8.75 -6.31 -19.08
CA GLY A 146 9.10 -5.55 -20.28
C GLY A 146 9.95 -4.30 -20.00
N ASP A 147 9.73 -3.25 -20.78
CA ASP A 147 10.43 -1.97 -20.66
C ASP A 147 9.56 -0.87 -20.01
N PHE A 148 8.47 -1.27 -19.33
CA PHE A 148 7.51 -0.33 -18.75
C PHE A 148 8.04 0.34 -17.48
N ARG A 149 7.61 1.58 -17.27
CA ARG A 149 7.88 2.35 -16.06
C ARG A 149 6.62 3.03 -15.57
N THR A 150 6.52 3.20 -14.26
CA THR A 150 5.52 4.10 -13.68
C THR A 150 5.77 5.54 -14.11
N PHE A 151 4.82 6.42 -13.84
CA PHE A 151 4.98 7.86 -14.08
C PHE A 151 6.23 8.45 -13.41
N GLU A 152 6.58 7.95 -12.22
CA GLU A 152 7.77 8.37 -11.47
C GLU A 152 9.04 7.58 -11.84
N GLY A 153 8.99 6.74 -12.88
CA GLY A 153 10.14 6.01 -13.41
C GLY A 153 10.44 4.68 -12.72
N ASN A 154 9.59 4.22 -11.79
CA ASN A 154 9.77 2.95 -11.10
C ASN A 154 9.55 1.77 -12.04
N ARG A 155 10.33 0.70 -11.83
CA ARG A 155 10.12 -0.58 -12.52
C ARG A 155 8.96 -1.32 -11.89
N ILE A 156 8.26 -2.11 -12.69
CA ILE A 156 7.22 -3.03 -12.23
C ILE A 156 7.82 -4.44 -12.24
N TYR A 157 7.61 -5.18 -11.16
CA TYR A 157 8.17 -6.50 -10.98
C TYR A 157 7.10 -7.58 -10.98
N SER A 158 7.47 -8.76 -11.43
CA SER A 158 6.69 -9.99 -11.35
C SER A 158 7.59 -11.14 -10.87
N VAL A 159 6.97 -12.18 -10.35
CA VAL A 159 7.61 -13.45 -10.00
C VAL A 159 6.70 -14.57 -10.50
N LYS A 160 7.30 -15.71 -10.85
CA LYS A 160 6.55 -16.94 -11.13
C LYS A 160 6.74 -17.91 -9.96
N ILE A 161 5.64 -18.51 -9.49
CA ILE A 161 5.64 -19.59 -8.50
C ILE A 161 5.15 -20.86 -9.21
N SER A 162 5.97 -21.92 -9.18
CA SER A 162 5.75 -23.22 -9.84
C SER A 162 6.81 -24.20 -9.33
N ASP A 163 6.61 -25.51 -9.46
CA ASP A 163 7.65 -26.52 -9.16
C ASP A 163 8.88 -26.47 -10.07
N ASN A 164 8.75 -25.92 -11.28
CA ASN A 164 9.85 -25.61 -12.19
C ASN A 164 9.77 -24.15 -12.66
N PRO A 165 10.05 -23.17 -11.78
CA PRO A 165 9.77 -21.75 -12.02
C PRO A 165 10.63 -21.14 -13.15
N TYR A 166 11.65 -21.86 -13.63
CA TYR A 166 12.52 -21.42 -14.73
C TYR A 166 12.28 -22.16 -16.05
N LEU A 167 11.35 -23.11 -16.08
CA LEU A 167 10.93 -23.81 -17.30
C LEU A 167 9.59 -23.27 -17.78
N ASP A 168 9.40 -23.30 -19.10
CA ASP A 168 8.11 -23.02 -19.73
C ASP A 168 7.46 -24.37 -20.02
N GLU A 169 6.41 -24.69 -19.26
CA GLU A 169 5.74 -25.99 -19.27
C GLU A 169 4.31 -25.82 -19.79
N ASP A 170 3.73 -26.88 -20.35
CA ASP A 170 2.35 -26.87 -20.86
C ASP A 170 1.35 -27.05 -19.70
N GLU A 171 1.36 -26.09 -18.78
CA GLU A 171 0.55 -26.05 -17.56
C GLU A 171 -0.39 -24.83 -17.54
N PRO A 172 -1.56 -24.93 -16.88
CA PRO A 172 -2.46 -23.79 -16.74
C PRO A 172 -1.89 -22.72 -15.81
N GLU A 173 -1.83 -21.47 -16.30
CA GLU A 173 -1.32 -20.34 -15.54
C GLU A 173 -2.45 -19.43 -15.01
N VAL A 174 -2.22 -18.82 -13.84
CA VAL A 174 -3.12 -17.82 -13.25
C VAL A 174 -2.33 -16.57 -12.86
N LEU A 175 -2.77 -15.41 -13.34
CA LEU A 175 -2.17 -14.13 -12.99
C LEU A 175 -2.82 -13.52 -11.76
N TYR A 176 -2.01 -13.27 -10.73
CA TYR A 176 -2.39 -12.54 -9.53
C TYR A 176 -1.71 -11.17 -9.49
N THR A 177 -2.47 -10.13 -9.14
CA THR A 177 -1.97 -8.76 -9.06
C THR A 177 -2.54 -8.04 -7.85
N ALA A 178 -1.78 -7.11 -7.27
CA ALA A 178 -2.18 -6.29 -6.13
C ALA A 178 -1.70 -4.84 -6.32
N LEU A 179 -2.22 -3.92 -5.49
CA LEU A 179 -1.86 -2.48 -5.48
C LEU A 179 -2.13 -1.71 -6.78
N HIS A 180 -3.13 -2.11 -7.58
CA HIS A 180 -3.63 -1.24 -8.65
C HIS A 180 -4.14 0.10 -8.12
N HIS A 181 -4.68 0.10 -6.89
CA HIS A 181 -4.93 1.31 -6.11
C HIS A 181 -3.96 1.37 -4.92
N ALA A 182 -3.10 2.40 -4.90
CA ALA A 182 -2.05 2.56 -3.88
C ALA A 182 -2.59 2.67 -2.44
N ARG A 183 -3.83 3.15 -2.27
CA ARG A 183 -4.51 3.33 -0.98
C ARG A 183 -5.20 2.06 -0.45
N GLU A 184 -5.07 0.93 -1.14
CA GLU A 184 -5.64 -0.36 -0.73
C GLU A 184 -4.52 -1.36 -0.33
N PRO A 185 -3.67 -1.04 0.66
CA PRO A 185 -2.49 -1.84 0.99
C PRO A 185 -2.83 -3.24 1.52
N ALA A 186 -4.09 -3.47 1.93
CA ALA A 186 -4.60 -4.78 2.29
C ALA A 186 -4.48 -5.79 1.15
N GLY A 187 -4.62 -5.36 -0.12
CA GLY A 187 -4.43 -6.24 -1.27
C GLY A 187 -3.01 -6.78 -1.37
N MET A 188 -2.00 -5.95 -1.08
CA MET A 188 -0.60 -6.40 -1.07
C MET A 188 -0.30 -7.33 0.09
N THR A 189 -0.78 -6.98 1.28
CA THR A 189 -0.68 -7.81 2.49
C THR A 189 -1.28 -9.19 2.23
N GLN A 190 -2.47 -9.27 1.63
CA GLN A 190 -3.10 -10.54 1.27
C GLN A 190 -2.27 -11.31 0.23
N MET A 191 -1.69 -10.63 -0.77
CA MET A 191 -0.86 -11.26 -1.78
C MET A 191 0.42 -11.86 -1.19
N LEU A 192 1.14 -11.10 -0.36
CA LEU A 192 2.35 -11.61 0.33
C LEU A 192 2.00 -12.78 1.25
N TYR A 193 0.87 -12.71 1.95
CA TYR A 193 0.36 -13.82 2.75
C TYR A 193 0.17 -15.06 1.89
N PHE A 194 -0.53 -14.94 0.77
CA PHE A 194 -0.82 -16.04 -0.13
C PHE A 194 0.44 -16.70 -0.68
N MET A 195 1.41 -15.88 -1.13
CA MET A 195 2.70 -16.36 -1.63
C MET A 195 3.48 -17.10 -0.55
N TRP A 196 3.67 -16.51 0.63
CA TRP A 196 4.34 -17.19 1.75
C TRP A 196 3.62 -18.48 2.16
N TYR A 197 2.29 -18.44 2.20
CA TYR A 197 1.49 -19.59 2.60
C TYR A 197 1.68 -20.77 1.63
N ILE A 198 1.69 -20.53 0.32
CA ILE A 198 1.95 -21.59 -0.66
C ILE A 198 3.38 -22.12 -0.51
N LEU A 199 4.38 -21.23 -0.48
CA LEU A 199 5.78 -21.64 -0.42
C LEU A 199 6.10 -22.46 0.85
N GLU A 200 5.63 -22.01 2.01
CA GLU A 200 5.86 -22.70 3.29
C GLU A 200 5.12 -24.05 3.39
N ASN A 201 4.02 -24.22 2.64
CA ASN A 201 3.16 -25.40 2.71
C ASN A 201 3.18 -26.31 1.49
N TYR A 202 3.96 -25.98 0.45
CA TYR A 202 4.02 -26.74 -0.82
C TYR A 202 4.22 -28.25 -0.58
N ASN A 203 5.23 -28.62 0.21
CA ASN A 203 5.54 -30.01 0.55
C ASN A 203 4.72 -30.58 1.73
N ARG A 204 3.86 -29.78 2.34
CA ARG A 204 3.10 -30.17 3.55
C ARG A 204 1.64 -30.46 3.26
N MET A 205 1.11 -29.91 2.16
CA MET A 205 -0.29 -30.02 1.81
C MET A 205 -0.44 -30.58 0.40
N PRO A 206 -1.06 -31.78 0.23
CA PRO A 206 -1.18 -32.43 -1.08
C PRO A 206 -1.88 -31.56 -2.13
N ARG A 207 -2.77 -30.66 -1.72
CA ARG A 207 -3.47 -29.73 -2.62
C ARG A 207 -2.54 -28.72 -3.30
N PHE A 208 -1.31 -28.54 -2.82
CA PHE A 208 -0.32 -27.60 -3.37
C PHE A 208 0.76 -28.27 -4.21
N ALA A 209 0.87 -29.59 -4.19
CA ALA A 209 1.94 -30.34 -4.86
C ALA A 209 1.53 -30.85 -6.26
N ILE A 210 0.81 -30.03 -7.05
CA ILE A 210 0.21 -30.45 -8.34
C ILE A 210 0.56 -29.47 -9.48
N TRP A 211 1.55 -28.58 -9.28
CA TRP A 211 2.05 -27.56 -10.20
C TRP A 211 3.41 -27.05 -9.71
#